data_AF-A0A1G4BQN2-F1
#
_entry.id   AF-A0A1G4BQN2-F1
#
_cell.length_a   1.000
_cell.length_b   1.000
_cell.length_c   1.000
_cell.angle_alpha   90.00
_cell.angle_beta   90.00
_cell.angle_gamma   90.00
#
_symmetry.space_group_name_H-M   'P 1'
#
loop_
_entity.id
_entity.type
_entity.pdbx_description
1 polymer ?
#
loop_
_entity_poly.entity_id
_entity_poly.type
_entity_poly.pdbx_seq_one_letter_code
_entity_poly.pdbx_strand_id
1 'polypeptide(L)' 'KILIFFIFKKNKKKLRFIINYKKLNEIIKNNYYLLPLIVKLKEILYKA' A
#
# COMPACT_ATOMS: atom_id res chain seq x y z
N LYS A 1 4.95 -17.43 -2.85
CA LYS A 1 3.62 -17.93 -2.44
C LYS A 1 2.77 -16.74 -1.99
N ILE A 2 1.88 -16.25 -2.84
CA ILE A 2 0.96 -15.14 -2.53
C ILE A 2 -0.16 -15.75 -1.68
N LEU A 3 -0.34 -15.26 -0.46
CA LEU A 3 -1.38 -15.74 0.45
C LEU A 3 -2.65 -14.93 0.19
N ILE A 4 -3.65 -15.59 -0.36
CA ILE A 4 -4.96 -15.03 -0.68
C ILE A 4 -5.95 -15.51 0.37
N PHE A 5 -6.75 -14.60 0.92
CA PHE A 5 -7.73 -14.88 1.96
C PHE A 5 -9.12 -14.41 1.57
N PHE A 6 -10.13 -15.22 1.88
CA PHE A 6 -11.53 -14.81 1.88
C PHE A 6 -11.99 -14.61 3.31
N ILE A 7 -12.43 -13.39 3.66
CA ILE A 7 -12.93 -13.06 4.99
C ILE A 7 -14.42 -12.73 4.91
N PHE A 8 -15.23 -13.45 5.67
CA PHE A 8 -16.66 -13.20 5.78
C PHE A 8 -16.93 -12.07 6.78
N LYS A 9 -17.47 -10.93 6.30
CA LYS A 9 -17.88 -9.84 7.20
C LYS A 9 -19.27 -10.14 7.76
N LYS A 10 -19.34 -10.64 8.99
CA LYS A 10 -20.59 -10.99 9.71
C LYS A 10 -21.62 -9.85 9.68
N ASN A 11 -21.19 -8.60 9.88
CA ASN A 11 -22.10 -7.44 9.89
C ASN A 11 -22.62 -7.02 8.50
N LYS A 12 -21.88 -7.33 7.43
CA LYS A 12 -22.27 -6.92 6.06
C LYS A 12 -22.84 -8.07 5.23
N LYS A 13 -22.90 -9.30 5.78
CA LYS A 13 -23.21 -10.55 5.07
C LYS A 13 -22.51 -10.65 3.70
N LYS A 14 -21.28 -10.15 3.61
CA LYS A 14 -20.51 -10.06 2.36
C LYS A 14 -19.14 -10.69 2.56
N LEU A 15 -18.73 -11.48 1.56
CA LEU A 15 -17.37 -12.00 1.44
C LEU A 15 -16.46 -10.92 0.89
N ARG A 16 -15.31 -10.72 1.53
CA ARG A 16 -14.26 -9.83 1.03
C ARG A 16 -13.03 -10.65 0.69
N PHE A 17 -12.56 -10.46 -0.52
CA PHE A 17 -11.26 -10.96 -0.97
C PHE A 17 -10.15 -10.05 -0.47
N ILE A 18 -9.14 -10.62 0.17
CA ILE A 18 -8.00 -9.88 0.73
C ILE A 18 -6.72 -10.62 0.36
N ILE A 19 -5.75 -9.89 -0.19
CA ILE A 19 -4.42 -10.40 -0.48
C ILE A 19 -3.50 -10.03 0.68
N ASN A 20 -2.71 -10.99 1.17
CA ASN A 20 -1.72 -10.74 2.20
C ASN A 20 -0.44 -10.15 1.60
N TYR A 21 -0.28 -8.85 1.80
CA TYR A 21 0.85 -8.11 1.30
C TYR A 21 2.07 -8.12 2.24
N LYS A 22 2.10 -8.88 3.34
CA LYS A 22 3.20 -8.79 4.34
C LYS A 22 4.60 -8.98 3.74
N LYS A 23 4.80 -10.02 2.91
CA LYS A 23 6.07 -10.27 2.20
C LYS A 23 6.35 -9.23 1.10
N LEU A 24 5.32 -8.78 0.39
CA LEU A 24 5.48 -7.75 -0.63
C LEU A 24 5.87 -6.41 0.01
N ASN A 25 5.32 -6.09 1.18
CA ASN A 25 5.66 -4.92 1.96
C ASN A 25 7.09 -4.94 2.45
N GLU A 26 7.66 -6.07 2.85
CA GLU A 26 9.08 -6.16 3.24
C GLU A 26 10.00 -5.87 2.05
N ILE A 27 9.68 -6.40 0.88
CA ILE A 27 10.42 -6.15 -0.38
C ILE A 27 10.29 -4.67 -0.78
N ILE A 28 9.08 -4.11 -0.71
CA ILE A 28 8.82 -2.69 -0.99
C ILE A 28 9.41 -1.77 0.09
N LYS A 29 9.56 -2.20 1.35
CA LYS A 29 10.19 -1.38 2.41
C LYS A 29 11.68 -1.12 2.15
N ASN A 30 12.33 -2.05 1.46
CA ASN A 30 13.73 -1.89 1.03
C ASN A 30 13.84 -1.04 -0.24
N ASN A 31 12.80 -1.06 -1.10
CA ASN A 31 12.62 -0.18 -2.25
C ASN A 31 11.57 0.90 -1.94
N TYR A 32 11.51 1.37 -0.69
CA TYR A 32 10.62 2.45 -0.31
C TYR A 32 11.23 3.63 -1.01
N TYR A 33 10.68 3.98 -2.18
CA TYR A 33 11.14 5.11 -2.96
C TYR A 33 11.61 6.20 -2.01
N LEU A 34 12.79 6.76 -2.28
CA LEU A 34 13.13 8.09 -1.80
C LEU A 34 12.00 8.99 -2.28
N LEU A 35 10.90 9.04 -1.53
CA LEU A 35 9.83 9.99 -1.72
C LEU A 35 10.57 11.31 -1.78
N PRO A 36 10.51 12.05 -2.91
CA PRO A 36 11.07 13.38 -2.94
C PRO A 36 10.52 14.04 -1.69
N LEU A 37 11.44 14.49 -0.82
CA LEU A 37 11.07 15.11 0.45
C LEU A 37 9.90 16.03 0.14
N ILE A 38 8.80 15.98 0.89
CA ILE A 38 7.56 16.65 0.48
C ILE A 38 7.78 18.15 0.16
N VAL A 39 8.85 18.72 0.75
CA VAL A 39 9.47 20.02 0.44
C VAL A 39 9.89 20.16 -1.04
N LYS A 40 10.65 19.21 -1.59
CA LYS A 40 11.09 19.18 -3.00
C LYS A 40 9.92 19.08 -3.98
N LEU A 41 8.88 18.33 -3.60
CA LEU A 41 7.63 18.24 -4.34
C LEU A 41 6.84 19.56 -4.31
N LYS A 42 6.79 20.23 -3.14
CA LYS A 42 6.23 21.57 -3.00
C LYS A 42 6.99 22.60 -3.84
N GLU A 43 8.32 22.56 -3.84
CA GLU A 43 9.11 23.49 -4.67
C GLU A 43 8.80 23.36 -6.15
N ILE A 44 8.62 22.13 -6.67
CA ILE A 44 8.24 21.90 -8.08
C ILE A 44 6.82 22.42 -8.35
N LEU A 45 5.88 22.16 -7.44
CA LEU A 45 4.47 22.54 -7.62
C LEU A 45 4.22 24.04 -7.48
N TYR A 46 4.95 24.74 -6.61
CA TYR A 46 4.75 26.17 -6.33
C TYR A 46 5.74 27.09 -7.08
N LYS A 47 6.72 26.54 -7.81
CA LYS A 47 7.53 27.29 -8.79
C LYS A 47 6.96 27.26 -10.22
N ALA A 48 5.91 26.47 -10.48
CA ALA A 48 5.14 26.50 -11.72
C ALA A 48 4.12 27.65 -11.69
#